data_AF-R0CUX0-F1
#
_entry.id   AF-R0CUX0-F1
#
_cell.length_a   1.000
_cell.length_b   1.000
_cell.length_c   1.000
_cell.angle_alpha   90.00
_cell.angle_beta   90.00
_cell.angle_gamma   90.00
#
_symmetry.space_group_name_H-M   'P 1'
#
loop_
_entity.id
_entity.type
_entity.pdbx_description
1 polymer ?
#
loop_
_entity_poly.entity_id
_entity_poly.type
_entity_poly.pdbx_seq_one_letter_code
_entity_poly.pdbx_strand_id
1 'polypeptide(L)'
;MDTYKFYYDESEHSRKINYNTVTAPNYYDNFVTVVVGWAKEKEREVFKKYEDFENKYADRKDRNGELKSTTLKQRKFECGFASLDKANTQFIMDFLSIFDESTKLYFSVASKIEYLVLQLFIGYQNNFIIDADAVKYSITKALVAYRPQNVIKSIYDNPEEFVEELKRFFRERIECNRSNMSLKEQENEAFENILYILDDISAIPELQWDYRMPFSGFTKYLQEEQIKNYALVLDKEGEQNEASRTMQAACEVGLSNVIEENSKDSCGLRMADMMAGIISKLLKALCDELHYHSIAEGTEKKLLSTKWFQLNESQLNLYKKLYKIICKWNNAWYKSYAGIYSDDLVCFIGLLGYMAHFENKEQLVNEKLEMQGEYFNGYVCQQLSDYFNRRRSKLPIDLIEKNDDEYFLNRRGAKVYFDITKQPILQIAEGSQTEMVLSVGMDKSGSPLITLSNEGNPICYRLPEELSDWALMVIGMANVGENLFPSQVVFTKDKNRYFADIL
;
A
#
# COMPACT_ATOMS: atom_id res chain seq x y z
N MET A 1 -21.12 22.27 -3.67
CA MET A 1 -20.19 21.14 -3.50
C MET A 1 -20.10 20.46 -4.84
N ASP A 2 -18.88 20.39 -5.38
CA ASP A 2 -18.64 19.78 -6.68
C ASP A 2 -18.91 18.28 -6.58
N THR A 3 -19.52 17.71 -7.62
CA THR A 3 -19.77 16.28 -7.70
C THR A 3 -18.63 15.64 -8.49
N TYR A 4 -17.97 14.64 -7.94
CA TYR A 4 -16.89 13.93 -8.62
C TYR A 4 -17.39 12.67 -9.32
N LYS A 5 -16.76 12.33 -10.44
CA LYS A 5 -16.99 11.09 -11.19
C LYS A 5 -15.70 10.28 -11.17
N PHE A 6 -15.81 9.04 -10.72
CA PHE A 6 -14.70 8.10 -10.62
C PHE A 6 -15.00 6.84 -11.41
N TYR A 7 -13.96 6.28 -12.03
CA TYR A 7 -14.01 5.10 -12.88
C TYR A 7 -12.92 4.13 -12.44
N TYR A 8 -13.31 2.91 -12.13
CA TYR A 8 -12.45 1.85 -11.60
C TYR A 8 -12.23 0.76 -12.65
N ASP A 9 -10.99 0.32 -12.76
CA ASP A 9 -10.68 -0.96 -13.41
C ASP A 9 -9.45 -1.62 -12.75
N GLU A 10 -9.23 -2.88 -13.09
CA GLU A 10 -8.26 -3.77 -12.46
C GLU A 10 -7.39 -4.51 -13.48
N SER A 11 -6.24 -5.03 -13.02
CA SER A 11 -5.31 -5.79 -13.83
C SER A 11 -4.59 -6.84 -12.98
N GLU A 12 -4.06 -7.88 -13.65
CA GLU A 12 -3.39 -9.03 -13.04
C GLU A 12 -4.29 -9.75 -12.01
N HIS A 13 -5.58 -9.79 -12.31
CA HIS A 13 -6.60 -10.45 -11.50
C HIS A 13 -6.50 -11.98 -11.56
N SER A 14 -6.67 -12.63 -10.42
CA SER A 14 -6.79 -14.09 -10.29
C SER A 14 -8.02 -14.44 -9.46
N ARG A 15 -9.14 -14.73 -10.14
CA ARG A 15 -10.44 -15.04 -9.50
C ARG A 15 -10.38 -16.17 -8.48
N LYS A 16 -9.46 -17.11 -8.68
CA LYS A 16 -9.15 -18.20 -7.74
C LYS A 16 -7.64 -18.21 -7.52
N ILE A 17 -7.23 -18.19 -6.28
CA ILE A 17 -5.82 -18.30 -5.90
C ILE A 17 -5.63 -19.76 -5.48
N ASN A 18 -5.03 -20.55 -6.37
CA ASN A 18 -4.75 -21.97 -6.16
C ASN A 18 -3.35 -22.30 -6.65
N TYR A 19 -2.87 -23.50 -6.30
CA TYR A 19 -1.54 -23.99 -6.67
C TYR A 19 -1.21 -23.79 -8.17
N ASN A 20 -2.13 -24.14 -9.07
CA ASN A 20 -1.91 -24.00 -10.51
C ASN A 20 -1.78 -22.53 -10.95
N THR A 21 -2.46 -21.62 -10.27
CA THR A 21 -2.43 -20.19 -10.56
C THR A 21 -1.09 -19.60 -10.14
N VAL A 22 -0.67 -19.85 -8.90
CA VAL A 22 0.57 -19.28 -8.34
C VAL A 22 1.85 -19.88 -8.92
N THR A 23 1.77 -21.07 -9.49
CA THR A 23 2.91 -21.74 -10.17
C THR A 23 2.93 -21.51 -11.69
N ALA A 24 1.95 -20.79 -12.24
CA ALA A 24 1.91 -20.52 -13.67
C ALA A 24 3.14 -19.70 -14.11
N PRO A 25 3.75 -19.97 -15.29
CA PRO A 25 4.94 -19.24 -15.75
C PRO A 25 4.72 -17.73 -15.92
N ASN A 26 3.47 -17.32 -16.19
CA ASN A 26 3.08 -15.92 -16.34
C ASN A 26 2.44 -15.33 -15.08
N TYR A 27 2.49 -16.05 -13.95
CA TYR A 27 1.93 -15.58 -12.68
C TYR A 27 2.67 -14.35 -12.18
N TYR A 28 1.90 -13.30 -11.94
CA TYR A 28 2.33 -12.13 -11.20
C TYR A 28 1.55 -12.04 -9.90
N ASP A 29 2.27 -11.80 -8.82
CA ASP A 29 1.71 -11.86 -7.48
C ASP A 29 0.72 -10.72 -7.22
N ASN A 30 1.04 -9.49 -7.63
CA ASN A 30 0.17 -8.37 -7.29
C ASN A 30 -1.08 -8.29 -8.16
N PHE A 31 -2.19 -8.00 -7.51
CA PHE A 31 -3.43 -7.51 -8.10
C PHE A 31 -3.37 -5.97 -8.08
N VAL A 32 -3.60 -5.35 -9.24
CA VAL A 32 -3.44 -3.91 -9.42
C VAL A 32 -4.79 -3.30 -9.76
N THR A 33 -5.17 -2.23 -9.07
CA THR A 33 -6.41 -1.50 -9.38
C THR A 33 -6.11 -0.03 -9.58
N VAL A 34 -6.89 0.62 -10.44
CA VAL A 34 -6.79 2.05 -10.69
C VAL A 34 -8.18 2.66 -10.66
N VAL A 35 -8.28 3.82 -10.02
CA VAL A 35 -9.41 4.72 -10.11
C VAL A 35 -8.95 6.04 -10.72
N VAL A 36 -9.56 6.41 -11.86
CA VAL A 36 -9.41 7.74 -12.45
C VAL A 36 -10.67 8.55 -12.21
N GLY A 37 -10.55 9.84 -11.97
CA GLY A 37 -11.71 10.69 -11.78
C GLY A 37 -11.44 12.17 -11.92
N TRP A 38 -12.52 12.94 -11.87
CA TRP A 38 -12.50 14.39 -12.04
C TRP A 38 -13.81 14.98 -11.52
N ALA A 39 -13.85 16.30 -11.37
CA ALA A 39 -15.11 16.99 -11.12
C ALA A 39 -16.03 16.86 -12.35
N LYS A 40 -17.32 16.64 -12.13
CA LYS A 40 -18.30 16.29 -13.18
C LYS A 40 -18.33 17.28 -14.33
N GLU A 41 -18.10 18.57 -14.07
CA GLU A 41 -18.02 19.63 -15.07
C GLU A 41 -16.86 19.47 -16.06
N LYS A 42 -15.80 18.73 -15.69
CA LYS A 42 -14.64 18.43 -16.54
C LYS A 42 -14.83 17.20 -17.41
N GLU A 43 -15.84 16.37 -17.14
CA GLU A 43 -16.04 15.09 -17.80
C GLU A 43 -16.13 15.21 -19.32
N ARG A 44 -16.90 16.18 -19.81
CA ARG A 44 -17.05 16.41 -21.26
C ARG A 44 -15.72 16.76 -21.93
N GLU A 45 -14.87 17.54 -21.26
CA GLU A 45 -13.56 17.93 -21.77
C GLU A 45 -12.62 16.71 -21.84
N VAL A 46 -12.56 15.94 -20.74
CA VAL A 46 -11.71 14.73 -20.65
C VAL A 46 -12.16 13.67 -21.66
N PHE A 47 -13.46 13.42 -21.76
CA PHE A 47 -14.01 12.46 -22.72
C PHE A 47 -13.72 12.88 -24.15
N LYS A 48 -13.79 14.18 -24.47
CA LYS A 48 -13.42 14.64 -25.81
C LYS A 48 -11.94 14.37 -26.13
N LYS A 49 -11.03 14.64 -25.19
CA LYS A 49 -9.60 14.32 -25.35
C LYS A 49 -9.38 12.81 -25.55
N TYR A 50 -10.09 11.98 -24.79
CA TYR A 50 -10.00 10.53 -24.91
C TYR A 50 -10.59 9.99 -26.22
N GLU A 51 -11.74 10.49 -26.66
CA GLU A 51 -12.32 10.14 -27.97
C GLU A 51 -11.39 10.49 -29.13
N ASP A 52 -10.74 11.65 -29.08
CA ASP A 52 -9.77 12.06 -30.12
C ASP A 52 -8.55 11.13 -30.13
N PHE A 53 -8.07 10.72 -28.95
CA PHE A 53 -7.05 9.69 -28.81
C PHE A 53 -7.51 8.33 -29.35
N GLU A 54 -8.73 7.90 -29.02
CA GLU A 54 -9.29 6.62 -29.44
C GLU A 54 -9.49 6.56 -30.97
N ASN A 55 -9.92 7.67 -31.57
CA ASN A 55 -10.05 7.82 -33.01
C ASN A 55 -8.68 7.78 -33.72
N LYS A 56 -7.65 8.41 -33.13
CA LYS A 56 -6.28 8.36 -33.66
C LYS A 56 -5.71 6.94 -33.71
N TYR A 57 -6.12 6.09 -32.77
CA TYR A 57 -5.65 4.70 -32.63
C TYR A 57 -6.75 3.67 -32.87
N ALA A 58 -7.70 3.99 -33.75
CA ALA A 58 -8.83 3.11 -34.05
C ALA A 58 -8.40 1.74 -34.60
N ASP A 59 -7.23 1.65 -35.24
CA ASP A 59 -6.63 0.41 -35.74
C ASP A 59 -6.22 -0.57 -34.62
N ARG A 60 -6.10 -0.09 -33.38
CA ARG A 60 -5.71 -0.87 -32.20
C ARG A 60 -6.89 -1.38 -31.37
N LYS A 61 -8.11 -1.05 -31.77
CA LYS A 61 -9.32 -1.52 -31.10
C LYS A 61 -9.42 -3.04 -31.18
N ASP A 62 -9.93 -3.64 -30.12
CA ASP A 62 -10.20 -5.07 -30.10
C ASP A 62 -11.41 -5.43 -30.98
N ARG A 63 -11.75 -6.72 -31.02
CA ARG A 63 -12.91 -7.24 -31.78
C ARG A 63 -14.25 -6.65 -31.35
N ASN A 64 -14.32 -6.05 -30.16
CA ASN A 64 -15.51 -5.42 -29.61
C ASN A 64 -15.58 -3.92 -29.94
N GLY A 65 -14.55 -3.37 -30.61
CA GLY A 65 -14.46 -1.95 -30.95
C GLY A 65 -13.87 -1.08 -29.84
N GLU A 66 -13.29 -1.70 -28.81
CA GLU A 66 -12.77 -1.01 -27.62
C GLU A 66 -11.25 -0.90 -27.67
N LEU A 67 -10.71 0.26 -27.27
CA LEU A 67 -9.28 0.44 -27.11
C LEU A 67 -8.85 0.10 -25.67
N LYS A 68 -8.52 -1.17 -25.44
CA LYS A 68 -8.15 -1.70 -24.12
C LYS A 68 -6.64 -1.82 -23.92
N SER A 69 -6.21 -1.91 -22.66
CA SER A 69 -4.82 -2.08 -22.23
C SER A 69 -4.18 -3.37 -22.75
N THR A 70 -4.99 -4.35 -23.19
CA THR A 70 -4.56 -5.59 -23.84
C THR A 70 -3.90 -5.37 -25.20
N THR A 71 -4.11 -4.21 -25.84
CA THR A 71 -3.34 -3.82 -27.04
C THR A 71 -1.83 -3.70 -26.74
N LEU A 72 -1.48 -3.42 -25.50
CA LEU A 72 -0.11 -3.39 -25.01
C LEU A 72 0.23 -4.80 -24.48
N LYS A 73 1.21 -5.47 -25.08
CA LYS A 73 1.59 -6.84 -24.67
C LYS A 73 2.70 -6.79 -23.61
N GLN A 74 2.67 -7.65 -22.60
CA GLN A 74 3.70 -7.71 -21.53
C GLN A 74 5.13 -7.73 -22.08
N ARG A 75 5.39 -8.55 -23.12
CA ARG A 75 6.71 -8.63 -23.79
C ARG A 75 7.26 -7.30 -24.34
N LYS A 76 6.45 -6.25 -24.44
CA LYS A 76 6.88 -4.91 -24.86
C LYS A 76 7.42 -4.08 -23.70
N PHE A 77 7.34 -4.58 -22.48
CA PHE A 77 7.74 -3.93 -21.24
C PHE A 77 8.88 -4.67 -20.53
N GLU A 78 9.54 -5.64 -21.18
CA GLU A 78 10.57 -6.50 -20.56
C GLU A 78 11.63 -5.72 -19.76
N CYS A 79 12.09 -4.57 -20.26
CA CYS A 79 12.97 -3.63 -19.56
C CYS A 79 12.26 -2.28 -19.32
N GLY A 80 11.00 -2.34 -18.90
CA GLY A 80 10.12 -1.17 -18.73
C GLY A 80 9.92 -0.41 -20.05
N PHE A 81 9.96 0.92 -20.00
CA PHE A 81 9.79 1.74 -21.22
C PHE A 81 10.97 1.66 -22.20
N ALA A 82 12.14 1.17 -21.79
CA ALA A 82 13.28 1.00 -22.69
C ALA A 82 13.00 -0.01 -23.81
N SER A 83 12.13 -1.00 -23.55
CA SER A 83 11.74 -2.03 -24.53
C SER A 83 10.67 -1.58 -25.53
N LEU A 84 10.07 -0.39 -25.34
CA LEU A 84 9.01 0.07 -26.22
C LEU A 84 9.55 0.45 -27.59
N ASP A 85 8.88 -0.02 -28.65
CA ASP A 85 9.08 0.51 -29.99
C ASP A 85 8.47 1.94 -30.12
N LYS A 86 8.81 2.62 -31.22
CA LYS A 86 8.36 4.00 -31.49
C LYS A 86 6.83 4.12 -31.47
N ALA A 87 6.13 3.12 -32.00
CA ALA A 87 4.67 3.15 -32.10
C ALA A 87 4.00 3.02 -30.73
N ASN A 88 4.50 2.16 -29.84
CA ASN A 88 3.99 2.03 -28.48
C ASN A 88 4.44 3.18 -27.58
N THR A 89 5.64 3.72 -27.79
CA THR A 89 6.11 4.91 -27.09
C THR A 89 5.18 6.10 -27.34
N GLN A 90 4.85 6.36 -28.61
CA GLN A 90 3.94 7.45 -28.96
C GLN A 90 2.53 7.21 -28.43
N PHE A 91 2.01 5.98 -28.56
CA PHE A 91 0.69 5.61 -28.07
C PHE A 91 0.53 5.91 -26.58
N ILE A 92 1.48 5.47 -25.75
CA ILE A 92 1.43 5.71 -24.31
C ILE A 92 1.61 7.20 -24.02
N MET A 93 2.48 7.91 -24.74
CA MET A 93 2.68 9.36 -24.53
C MET A 93 1.39 10.15 -24.80
N ASP A 94 0.68 9.81 -25.87
CA ASP A 94 -0.58 10.46 -26.24
C ASP A 94 -1.67 10.15 -25.21
N PHE A 95 -1.76 8.90 -24.75
CA PHE A 95 -2.67 8.52 -23.66
C PHE A 95 -2.38 9.30 -22.37
N LEU A 96 -1.12 9.30 -21.91
CA LEU A 96 -0.72 10.02 -20.70
C LEU A 96 -0.89 11.55 -20.83
N SER A 97 -0.98 12.07 -22.06
CA SER A 97 -1.20 13.50 -22.30
C SER A 97 -2.65 13.95 -22.14
N ILE A 98 -3.59 13.02 -21.99
CA ILE A 98 -4.99 13.31 -21.65
C ILE A 98 -5.10 13.82 -20.21
N PHE A 99 -4.24 13.33 -19.32
CA PHE A 99 -4.22 13.65 -17.90
C PHE A 99 -3.61 15.02 -17.63
N ASP A 100 -4.17 15.72 -16.65
CA ASP A 100 -3.70 17.02 -16.16
C ASP A 100 -3.86 17.16 -14.63
N GLU A 101 -3.54 18.33 -14.09
CA GLU A 101 -3.59 18.65 -12.65
C GLU A 101 -4.98 18.50 -12.02
N SER A 102 -6.03 18.57 -12.83
CA SER A 102 -7.41 18.39 -12.35
C SER A 102 -7.79 16.92 -12.21
N THR A 103 -6.99 16.00 -12.78
CA THR A 103 -7.27 14.58 -12.72
C THR A 103 -7.00 14.01 -11.33
N LYS A 104 -7.99 13.33 -10.79
CA LYS A 104 -7.88 12.50 -9.61
C LYS A 104 -7.44 11.09 -10.03
N LEU A 105 -6.33 10.61 -9.48
CA LEU A 105 -5.81 9.27 -9.75
C LEU A 105 -5.55 8.61 -8.39
N TYR A 106 -6.13 7.43 -8.21
CA TYR A 106 -5.86 6.54 -7.08
C TYR A 106 -5.50 5.17 -7.64
N PHE A 107 -4.61 4.44 -6.99
CA PHE A 107 -4.31 3.05 -7.36
C PHE A 107 -3.93 2.19 -6.17
N SER A 108 -4.16 0.89 -6.27
CA SER A 108 -3.73 -0.08 -5.25
C SER A 108 -2.91 -1.20 -5.84
N VAL A 109 -1.96 -1.70 -5.04
CA VAL A 109 -1.14 -2.88 -5.36
C VAL A 109 -1.25 -3.85 -4.19
N ALA A 110 -1.84 -5.01 -4.44
CA ALA A 110 -2.18 -5.99 -3.40
C ALA A 110 -1.55 -7.35 -3.70
N SER A 111 -0.73 -7.88 -2.79
CA SER A 111 -0.11 -9.18 -2.96
C SER A 111 -1.08 -10.32 -2.68
N LYS A 112 -1.18 -11.25 -3.62
CA LYS A 112 -2.03 -12.44 -3.48
C LYS A 112 -1.47 -13.41 -2.46
N ILE A 113 -0.14 -13.54 -2.40
CA ILE A 113 0.52 -14.32 -1.36
C ILE A 113 0.37 -13.66 0.01
N GLU A 114 0.47 -12.33 0.13
CA GLU A 114 0.24 -11.62 1.39
C GLU A 114 -1.15 -11.93 1.95
N TYR A 115 -2.18 -11.87 1.11
CA TYR A 115 -3.55 -12.18 1.51
C TYR A 115 -3.66 -13.57 2.16
N LEU A 116 -3.06 -14.60 1.55
CA LEU A 116 -3.04 -15.95 2.10
C LEU A 116 -2.28 -16.00 3.44
N VAL A 117 -1.12 -15.34 3.52
CA VAL A 117 -0.30 -15.28 4.74
C VAL A 117 -1.06 -14.58 5.88
N LEU A 118 -1.75 -13.47 5.60
CA LEU A 118 -2.54 -12.74 6.59
C LEU A 118 -3.66 -13.61 7.17
N GLN A 119 -4.27 -14.48 6.36
CA GLN A 119 -5.32 -15.40 6.80
C GLN A 119 -4.76 -16.54 7.66
N LEU A 120 -3.68 -17.18 7.20
CA LEU A 120 -3.01 -18.26 7.94
C LEU A 120 -2.54 -17.80 9.32
N PHE A 121 -2.09 -16.54 9.42
CA PHE A 121 -1.53 -15.95 10.63
C PHE A 121 -2.42 -14.87 11.27
N ILE A 122 -3.74 -14.98 11.14
CA ILE A 122 -4.68 -14.00 11.70
C ILE A 122 -4.60 -13.91 13.24
N GLY A 123 -4.24 -14.99 13.92
CA GLY A 123 -4.05 -14.99 15.37
C GLY A 123 -2.75 -14.30 15.85
N TYR A 124 -1.78 -14.07 14.97
CA TYR A 124 -0.54 -13.39 15.33
C TYR A 124 -0.76 -11.88 15.28
N GLN A 125 -0.69 -11.23 16.44
CA GLN A 125 -0.89 -9.79 16.60
C GLN A 125 0.36 -9.12 17.15
N ASN A 126 0.58 -7.87 16.77
CA ASN A 126 1.68 -7.09 17.30
C ASN A 126 1.52 -6.90 18.81
N ASN A 127 2.62 -7.00 19.55
CA ASN A 127 2.68 -6.75 20.98
C ASN A 127 4.10 -6.31 21.34
N PHE A 128 4.35 -6.04 22.63
CA PHE A 128 5.66 -5.60 23.10
C PHE A 128 6.83 -6.57 22.78
N ILE A 129 6.56 -7.87 22.60
CA ILE A 129 7.57 -8.90 22.35
C ILE A 129 7.73 -9.18 20.85
N ILE A 130 6.63 -9.14 20.08
CA ILE A 130 6.59 -9.61 18.69
C ILE A 130 6.04 -8.52 17.76
N ASP A 131 6.80 -8.16 16.72
CA ASP A 131 6.30 -7.44 15.55
C ASP A 131 5.74 -8.44 14.53
N ALA A 132 4.45 -8.77 14.70
CA ALA A 132 3.75 -9.73 13.86
C ALA A 132 3.66 -9.28 12.40
N ASP A 133 3.60 -7.97 12.13
CA ASP A 133 3.60 -7.49 10.74
C ASP A 133 4.95 -7.72 10.07
N ALA A 134 6.06 -7.51 10.80
CA ALA A 134 7.41 -7.81 10.28
C ALA A 134 7.59 -9.31 9.98
N VAL A 135 7.04 -10.18 10.83
CA VAL A 135 7.03 -11.64 10.61
C VAL A 135 6.24 -11.99 9.35
N LYS A 136 4.99 -11.54 9.23
CA LYS A 136 4.12 -11.81 8.07
C LYS A 136 4.69 -11.22 6.78
N TYR A 137 5.28 -10.03 6.85
CA TYR A 137 5.99 -9.41 5.73
C TYR A 137 7.18 -10.27 5.29
N SER A 138 8.01 -10.72 6.23
CA SER A 138 9.21 -11.52 5.94
C SER A 138 8.85 -12.88 5.35
N ILE A 139 7.79 -13.52 5.85
CA ILE A 139 7.23 -14.75 5.25
C ILE A 139 6.74 -14.48 3.83
N THR A 140 5.91 -13.45 3.63
CA THR A 140 5.39 -13.07 2.31
C THR A 140 6.53 -12.82 1.32
N LYS A 141 7.50 -12.00 1.71
CA LYS A 141 8.67 -11.68 0.88
C LYS A 141 9.45 -12.92 0.50
N ALA A 142 9.69 -13.84 1.43
CA ALA A 142 10.39 -15.08 1.13
C ALA A 142 9.61 -15.97 0.16
N LEU A 143 8.28 -16.08 0.32
CA LEU A 143 7.43 -16.86 -0.58
C LEU A 143 7.38 -16.27 -2.00
N VAL A 144 7.28 -14.94 -2.12
CA VAL A 144 7.28 -14.24 -3.41
C VAL A 144 8.65 -14.32 -4.09
N ALA A 145 9.74 -14.13 -3.35
CA ALA A 145 11.09 -14.11 -3.90
C ALA A 145 11.61 -15.51 -4.29
N TYR A 146 11.34 -16.53 -3.48
CA TYR A 146 11.91 -17.88 -3.67
C TYR A 146 10.94 -18.89 -4.29
N ARG A 147 9.63 -18.62 -4.27
CA ARG A 147 8.56 -19.53 -4.73
C ARG A 147 8.75 -21.01 -4.34
N PRO A 148 8.96 -21.31 -3.04
CA PRO A 148 9.23 -22.67 -2.58
C PRO A 148 8.04 -23.59 -2.85
N GLN A 149 8.19 -24.51 -3.80
CA GLN A 149 7.08 -25.33 -4.32
C GLN A 149 6.38 -26.14 -3.23
N ASN A 150 7.13 -26.74 -2.31
CA ASN A 150 6.55 -27.57 -1.24
C ASN A 150 5.70 -26.73 -0.27
N VAL A 151 6.17 -25.53 0.08
CA VAL A 151 5.43 -24.61 0.97
C VAL A 151 4.19 -24.06 0.25
N ILE A 152 4.32 -23.67 -1.01
CA ILE A 152 3.18 -23.20 -1.80
C ILE A 152 2.13 -24.30 -1.97
N LYS A 153 2.57 -25.54 -2.17
CA LYS A 153 1.68 -26.69 -2.31
C LYS A 153 0.95 -27.01 -1.00
N SER A 154 1.64 -26.97 0.15
CA SER A 154 1.01 -27.29 1.44
C SER A 154 -0.11 -26.33 1.83
N ILE A 155 -0.06 -25.06 1.38
CA ILE A 155 -1.19 -24.10 1.56
C ILE A 155 -2.52 -24.66 1.04
N TYR A 156 -2.50 -25.45 -0.03
CA TYR A 156 -3.72 -25.93 -0.70
C TYR A 156 -4.00 -27.41 -0.45
N ASP A 157 -2.97 -28.25 -0.44
CA ASP A 157 -3.12 -29.71 -0.40
C ASP A 157 -3.14 -30.24 1.03
N ASN A 158 -2.35 -29.65 1.94
CA ASN A 158 -2.24 -30.09 3.33
C ASN A 158 -1.84 -28.94 4.26
N PRO A 159 -2.78 -28.04 4.62
CA PRO A 159 -2.48 -26.86 5.43
C PRO A 159 -1.88 -27.19 6.81
N GLU A 160 -2.13 -28.38 7.36
CA GLU A 160 -1.57 -28.83 8.65
C GLU A 160 -0.04 -29.01 8.59
N GLU A 161 0.51 -29.35 7.42
CA GLU A 161 1.96 -29.46 7.20
C GLU A 161 2.61 -28.12 6.83
N PHE A 162 1.82 -27.07 6.60
CA PHE A 162 2.33 -25.79 6.11
C PHE A 162 3.42 -25.21 7.00
N VAL A 163 3.22 -25.21 8.32
CA VAL A 163 4.17 -24.65 9.28
C VAL A 163 5.50 -25.41 9.25
N GLU A 164 5.47 -26.73 9.23
CA GLU A 164 6.69 -27.54 9.21
C GLU A 164 7.43 -27.44 7.87
N GLU A 165 6.69 -27.37 6.76
CA GLU A 165 7.25 -27.10 5.43
C GLU A 165 7.91 -25.72 5.37
N LEU A 166 7.27 -24.70 5.95
CA LEU A 166 7.79 -23.34 6.02
C LEU A 166 9.05 -23.28 6.91
N LYS A 167 9.05 -23.93 8.08
CA LYS A 167 10.22 -24.04 8.95
C LYS A 167 11.38 -24.76 8.26
N ARG A 168 11.10 -25.86 7.55
CA ARG A 168 12.12 -26.58 6.77
C ARG A 168 12.73 -25.68 5.71
N PHE A 169 11.91 -24.97 4.94
CA PHE A 169 12.37 -24.01 3.95
C PHE A 169 13.28 -22.94 4.56
N PHE A 170 12.91 -22.32 5.69
CA PHE A 170 13.76 -21.31 6.33
C PHE A 170 15.09 -21.87 6.82
N ARG A 171 15.11 -23.07 7.43
CA ARG A 171 16.36 -23.73 7.85
C ARG A 171 17.29 -24.02 6.66
N GLU A 172 16.73 -24.53 5.57
CA GLU A 172 17.48 -24.78 4.33
C GLU A 172 18.02 -23.46 3.75
N ARG A 173 17.22 -22.39 3.75
CA ARG A 173 17.66 -21.08 3.27
C ARG A 173 18.77 -20.46 4.11
N ILE A 174 18.69 -20.55 5.44
CA ILE A 174 19.75 -20.09 6.35
C ILE A 174 21.07 -20.80 6.02
N GLU A 175 21.04 -22.11 5.79
CA GLU A 175 22.23 -22.88 5.40
C GLU A 175 22.78 -22.41 4.05
N CYS A 176 21.93 -22.26 3.03
CA CYS A 176 22.34 -21.73 1.73
C CYS A 176 22.97 -20.33 1.84
N ASN A 177 22.41 -19.47 2.69
CA ASN A 177 22.85 -18.08 2.87
C ASN A 177 24.26 -17.96 3.45
N ARG A 178 24.81 -19.01 4.06
CA ARG A 178 26.20 -19.04 4.55
C ARG A 178 27.24 -18.82 3.46
N SER A 179 26.90 -19.09 2.19
CA SER A 179 27.79 -18.81 1.06
C SER A 179 28.01 -17.31 0.84
N ASN A 180 27.10 -16.45 1.33
CA ASN A 180 27.19 -14.99 1.20
C ASN A 180 26.56 -14.26 2.39
N MET A 181 27.17 -14.40 3.57
CA MET A 181 26.68 -13.75 4.80
C MET A 181 26.62 -12.23 4.69
N SER A 182 27.53 -11.59 3.96
CA SER A 182 27.53 -10.13 3.80
C SER A 182 26.26 -9.59 3.14
N LEU A 183 25.61 -10.39 2.28
CA LEU A 183 24.35 -10.01 1.64
C LEU A 183 23.14 -10.48 2.46
N LYS A 184 23.29 -11.55 3.25
CA LYS A 184 22.17 -12.34 3.79
C LYS A 184 22.01 -12.35 5.30
N GLU A 185 22.88 -11.64 6.04
CA GLU A 185 22.81 -11.56 7.50
C GLU A 185 21.42 -11.12 8.01
N GLN A 186 20.90 -9.98 7.54
CA GLN A 186 19.57 -9.50 7.96
C GLN A 186 18.43 -10.44 7.55
N GLU A 187 18.57 -11.14 6.43
CA GLU A 187 17.59 -12.14 5.99
C GLU A 187 17.61 -13.35 6.92
N ASN A 188 18.80 -13.81 7.32
CA ASN A 188 18.94 -14.90 8.30
C ASN A 188 18.37 -14.50 9.66
N GLU A 189 18.64 -13.29 10.15
CA GLU A 189 18.04 -12.80 11.40
C GLU A 189 16.50 -12.83 11.34
N ALA A 190 15.91 -12.39 10.22
CA ALA A 190 14.47 -12.46 10.02
C ALA A 190 13.97 -13.91 10.02
N PHE A 191 14.67 -14.83 9.35
CA PHE A 191 14.30 -16.24 9.29
C PHE A 191 14.45 -16.95 10.64
N GLU A 192 15.49 -16.66 11.41
CA GLU A 192 15.69 -17.18 12.75
C GLU A 192 14.61 -16.68 13.72
N ASN A 193 14.26 -15.40 13.64
CA ASN A 193 13.12 -14.84 14.39
C ASN A 193 11.81 -15.53 14.03
N ILE A 194 11.55 -15.77 12.73
CA ILE A 194 10.37 -16.54 12.31
C ILE A 194 10.41 -17.95 12.90
N LEU A 195 11.54 -18.66 12.83
CA LEU A 195 11.68 -20.01 13.37
C LEU A 195 11.44 -20.08 14.89
N TYR A 196 11.76 -19.00 15.61
CA TYR A 196 11.54 -18.90 17.05
C TYR A 196 10.06 -18.59 17.42
N ILE A 197 9.39 -17.78 16.60
CA ILE A 197 8.02 -17.31 16.85
C ILE A 197 6.96 -18.28 16.31
N LEU A 198 7.26 -18.96 15.21
CA LEU A 198 6.30 -19.73 14.45
C LEU A 198 5.98 -21.05 15.17
N ASP A 199 4.77 -21.15 15.71
CA ASP A 199 4.31 -22.36 16.41
C ASP A 199 3.28 -23.12 15.57
N ASP A 200 2.17 -22.46 15.24
CA ASP A 200 1.04 -23.01 14.48
C ASP A 200 0.36 -21.93 13.60
N ILE A 201 -0.61 -22.32 12.77
CA ILE A 201 -1.54 -21.43 12.04
C ILE A 201 -2.89 -21.34 12.76
N SER A 202 -3.64 -20.27 12.52
CA SER A 202 -4.94 -20.06 13.16
C SER A 202 -6.14 -20.51 12.33
N ALA A 203 -5.98 -20.66 11.01
CA ALA A 203 -7.09 -20.88 10.10
C ALA A 203 -6.67 -21.63 8.84
N ILE A 204 -7.63 -22.34 8.23
CA ILE A 204 -7.55 -22.79 6.85
C ILE A 204 -7.75 -21.56 5.95
N PRO A 205 -6.86 -21.28 4.98
CA PRO A 205 -6.89 -20.04 4.20
C PRO A 205 -8.16 -19.96 3.33
N GLU A 206 -8.70 -18.76 3.15
CA GLU A 206 -9.82 -18.56 2.24
C GLU A 206 -9.28 -18.47 0.81
N LEU A 207 -9.63 -19.44 -0.02
CA LEU A 207 -9.10 -19.53 -1.39
C LEU A 207 -9.81 -18.59 -2.38
N GLN A 208 -10.77 -17.80 -1.91
CA GLN A 208 -11.44 -16.77 -2.69
C GLN A 208 -10.78 -15.42 -2.45
N TRP A 209 -10.51 -14.69 -3.54
CA TRP A 209 -9.91 -13.37 -3.46
C TRP A 209 -10.89 -12.33 -2.88
N ASP A 210 -10.36 -11.46 -2.02
CA ASP A 210 -11.09 -10.36 -1.40
C ASP A 210 -10.77 -9.03 -2.12
N TYR A 211 -11.82 -8.37 -2.64
CA TYR A 211 -11.72 -7.10 -3.37
C TYR A 211 -11.84 -5.86 -2.46
N ARG A 212 -12.02 -6.03 -1.14
CA ARG A 212 -12.27 -4.90 -0.21
C ARG A 212 -11.06 -4.00 -0.01
N MET A 213 -9.84 -4.52 -0.13
CA MET A 213 -8.61 -3.75 0.13
C MET A 213 -8.47 -2.50 -0.78
N PRO A 214 -8.61 -2.60 -2.12
CA PRO A 214 -8.63 -1.43 -3.00
C PRO A 214 -9.62 -0.35 -2.56
N PHE A 215 -10.83 -0.74 -2.15
CA PHE A 215 -11.87 0.22 -1.77
C PHE A 215 -11.67 0.79 -0.37
N SER A 216 -11.06 0.03 0.54
CA SER A 216 -10.62 0.53 1.85
C SER A 216 -9.62 1.67 1.69
N GLY A 217 -8.63 1.51 0.81
CA GLY A 217 -7.69 2.59 0.47
C GLY A 217 -8.37 3.77 -0.23
N PHE A 218 -9.30 3.51 -1.15
CA PHE A 218 -10.03 4.56 -1.85
C PHE A 218 -10.91 5.38 -0.90
N THR A 219 -11.51 4.75 0.12
CA THR A 219 -12.27 5.45 1.16
C THR A 219 -11.39 6.44 1.94
N LYS A 220 -10.16 6.02 2.29
CA LYS A 220 -9.18 6.89 2.95
C LYS A 220 -8.75 8.05 2.04
N TYR A 221 -8.58 7.78 0.75
CA TYR A 221 -8.30 8.79 -0.27
C TYR A 221 -9.43 9.83 -0.39
N LEU A 222 -10.69 9.40 -0.48
CA LEU A 222 -11.85 10.30 -0.51
C LEU A 222 -11.95 11.14 0.77
N GLN A 223 -11.67 10.55 1.93
CA GLN A 223 -11.69 11.26 3.21
C GLN A 223 -10.58 12.33 3.26
N GLU A 224 -9.36 12.00 2.83
CA GLU A 224 -8.23 12.95 2.79
C GLU A 224 -8.53 14.14 1.88
N GLU A 225 -9.06 13.87 0.70
CA GLU A 225 -9.43 14.88 -0.29
C GLU A 225 -10.76 15.59 0.03
N GLN A 226 -11.42 15.22 1.13
CA GLN A 226 -12.72 15.75 1.57
C GLN A 226 -13.84 15.62 0.51
N ILE A 227 -13.78 14.57 -0.31
CA ILE A 227 -14.75 14.30 -1.38
C ILE A 227 -15.92 13.49 -0.82
N LYS A 228 -17.02 14.19 -0.52
CA LYS A 228 -18.26 13.57 -0.02
C LYS A 228 -19.26 13.24 -1.14
N ASN A 229 -19.33 14.09 -2.16
CA ASN A 229 -20.28 13.94 -3.27
C ASN A 229 -19.57 13.34 -4.49
N TYR A 230 -19.76 12.05 -4.71
CA TYR A 230 -19.17 11.34 -5.82
C TYR A 230 -20.11 10.26 -6.39
N ALA A 231 -19.79 9.78 -7.58
CA ALA A 231 -20.27 8.49 -8.08
C ALA A 231 -19.06 7.67 -8.55
N LEU A 232 -19.07 6.38 -8.21
CA LEU A 232 -18.04 5.41 -8.58
C LEU A 232 -18.63 4.45 -9.61
N VAL A 233 -18.03 4.41 -10.80
CA VAL A 233 -18.40 3.53 -11.89
C VAL A 233 -17.38 2.40 -11.96
N LEU A 234 -17.85 1.16 -11.87
CA LEU A 234 -17.04 -0.05 -12.00
C LEU A 234 -17.31 -0.70 -13.36
N ASP A 235 -16.29 -1.32 -13.97
CA ASP A 235 -16.54 -2.17 -15.14
C ASP A 235 -17.39 -3.38 -14.73
N LYS A 236 -18.39 -3.68 -15.56
CA LYS A 236 -19.37 -4.71 -15.25
C LYS A 236 -18.72 -6.10 -15.36
N GLU A 237 -18.55 -6.77 -14.23
CA GLU A 237 -18.15 -8.18 -14.19
C GLU A 237 -19.33 -9.10 -13.80
N GLY A 238 -19.33 -10.34 -14.30
CA GLY A 238 -20.28 -11.39 -13.89
C GLY A 238 -21.56 -11.47 -14.73
N GLU A 239 -22.58 -12.16 -14.19
CA GLU A 239 -23.84 -12.40 -14.90
C GLU A 239 -24.71 -11.13 -15.01
N GLN A 240 -25.53 -11.09 -16.05
CA GLN A 240 -26.42 -9.97 -16.32
C GLN A 240 -27.49 -9.88 -15.20
N ASN A 241 -27.60 -8.70 -14.57
CA ASN A 241 -28.50 -8.38 -13.44
C ASN A 241 -28.05 -8.84 -12.03
N GLU A 242 -26.83 -9.37 -11.87
CA GLU A 242 -26.26 -9.67 -10.53
C GLU A 242 -25.12 -8.71 -10.21
N ALA A 243 -25.08 -8.15 -9.00
CA ALA A 243 -23.95 -7.29 -8.60
C ALA A 243 -22.64 -8.10 -8.58
N SER A 244 -21.57 -7.59 -9.20
CA SER A 244 -20.26 -8.25 -9.16
C SER A 244 -19.71 -8.32 -7.73
N ARG A 245 -18.78 -9.25 -7.49
CA ARG A 245 -18.03 -9.30 -6.23
C ARG A 245 -17.27 -7.99 -5.95
N THR A 246 -16.78 -7.34 -7.00
CA THR A 246 -16.12 -6.04 -6.93
C THR A 246 -17.09 -4.95 -6.44
N MET A 247 -18.32 -4.91 -6.97
CA MET A 247 -19.36 -4.00 -6.48
C MET A 247 -19.79 -4.29 -5.05
N GLN A 248 -19.98 -5.57 -4.70
CA GLN A 248 -20.32 -5.98 -3.34
C GLN A 248 -19.24 -5.54 -2.35
N ALA A 249 -17.96 -5.79 -2.66
CA ALA A 249 -16.84 -5.37 -1.82
C ALA A 249 -16.77 -3.84 -1.65
N ALA A 250 -17.03 -3.06 -2.71
CA ALA A 250 -17.11 -1.61 -2.60
C ALA A 250 -18.22 -1.15 -1.63
N CYS A 251 -19.40 -1.78 -1.70
CA CYS A 251 -20.52 -1.46 -0.81
C CYS A 251 -20.24 -1.91 0.63
N GLU A 252 -19.62 -3.08 0.84
CA GLU A 252 -19.29 -3.63 2.15
C GLU A 252 -18.30 -2.75 2.94
N VAL A 253 -17.36 -2.08 2.25
CA VAL A 253 -16.46 -1.12 2.91
C VAL A 253 -17.12 0.25 3.17
N GLY A 254 -18.38 0.43 2.77
CA GLY A 254 -19.17 1.63 3.04
C GLY A 254 -19.15 2.68 1.93
N LEU A 255 -18.64 2.38 0.73
CA LEU A 255 -18.78 3.30 -0.40
C LEU A 255 -20.23 3.37 -0.85
N SER A 256 -20.75 4.58 -0.96
CA SER A 256 -22.07 4.86 -1.51
C SER A 256 -21.98 5.32 -2.98
N ASN A 257 -23.09 5.29 -3.72
CA ASN A 257 -23.18 5.71 -5.13
C ASN A 257 -22.27 4.92 -6.09
N VAL A 258 -22.18 3.61 -5.87
CA VAL A 258 -21.47 2.67 -6.74
C VAL A 258 -22.44 2.15 -7.81
N ILE A 259 -22.03 2.23 -9.08
CA ILE A 259 -22.76 1.66 -10.21
C ILE A 259 -21.82 0.84 -11.09
N GLU A 260 -22.38 -0.09 -11.84
CA GLU A 260 -21.65 -0.85 -12.85
C GLU A 260 -22.08 -0.40 -14.24
N GLU A 261 -21.12 -0.30 -15.16
CA GLU A 261 -21.35 0.10 -16.55
C GLU A 261 -20.55 -0.82 -17.48
N ASN A 262 -21.00 -0.95 -18.72
CA ASN A 262 -20.24 -1.67 -19.75
C ASN A 262 -19.09 -0.76 -20.23
N SER A 263 -17.85 -1.24 -20.19
CA SER A 263 -16.70 -0.51 -20.72
C SER A 263 -16.85 -0.01 -22.16
N LYS A 264 -17.72 -0.61 -22.98
CA LYS A 264 -18.04 -0.12 -24.34
C LYS A 264 -18.64 1.28 -24.35
N ASP A 265 -19.46 1.58 -23.35
CA ASP A 265 -20.24 2.81 -23.27
C ASP A 265 -19.55 3.87 -22.40
N SER A 266 -18.41 3.53 -21.78
CA SER A 266 -17.74 4.38 -20.79
C SER A 266 -16.28 4.66 -21.12
N CYS A 267 -16.00 5.88 -21.59
CA CYS A 267 -14.62 6.35 -21.81
C CYS A 267 -13.78 6.30 -20.53
N GLY A 268 -14.39 6.62 -19.38
CA GLY A 268 -13.71 6.61 -18.09
C GLY A 268 -13.25 5.22 -17.67
N LEU A 269 -14.05 4.17 -17.89
CA LEU A 269 -13.63 2.79 -17.64
C LEU A 269 -12.46 2.38 -18.54
N ARG A 270 -12.50 2.71 -19.84
CA ARG A 270 -11.38 2.40 -20.74
C ARG A 270 -10.10 3.20 -20.41
N MET A 271 -10.23 4.38 -19.82
CA MET A 271 -9.09 5.12 -19.27
C MET A 271 -8.50 4.44 -18.02
N ALA A 272 -9.36 3.96 -17.12
CA ALA A 272 -8.94 3.20 -15.95
C ALA A 272 -8.23 1.90 -16.35
N ASP A 273 -8.79 1.13 -17.29
CA ASP A 273 -8.19 -0.08 -17.88
C ASP A 273 -6.77 0.20 -18.40
N MET A 274 -6.66 1.21 -19.27
CA MET A 274 -5.39 1.56 -19.90
C MET A 274 -4.32 1.93 -18.87
N MET A 275 -4.69 2.71 -17.84
CA MET A 275 -3.78 3.07 -16.76
C MET A 275 -3.41 1.88 -15.87
N ALA A 276 -4.39 1.06 -15.45
CA ALA A 276 -4.17 -0.16 -14.67
C ALA A 276 -3.23 -1.12 -15.40
N GLY A 277 -3.47 -1.31 -16.70
CA GLY A 277 -2.66 -2.16 -17.54
C GLY A 277 -1.26 -1.59 -17.84
N ILE A 278 -1.03 -0.28 -17.87
CA ILE A 278 0.33 0.28 -17.99
C ILE A 278 1.10 0.08 -16.69
N ILE A 279 0.48 0.42 -15.55
CA ILE A 279 1.09 0.28 -14.22
C ILE A 279 1.41 -1.19 -13.94
N SER A 280 0.48 -2.11 -14.18
CA SER A 280 0.68 -3.54 -13.90
C SER A 280 1.79 -4.15 -14.75
N LYS A 281 1.93 -3.76 -16.02
CA LYS A 281 2.98 -4.29 -16.91
C LYS A 281 4.37 -3.82 -16.50
N LEU A 282 4.49 -2.57 -16.04
CA LEU A 282 5.74 -2.03 -15.48
C LEU A 282 6.10 -2.71 -14.17
N LEU A 283 5.15 -2.84 -13.25
CA LEU A 283 5.31 -3.55 -11.99
C LEU A 283 5.76 -5.00 -12.21
N LYS A 284 5.07 -5.71 -13.10
CA LYS A 284 5.37 -7.11 -13.45
C LYS A 284 6.76 -7.26 -14.05
N ALA A 285 7.14 -6.42 -15.01
CA ALA A 285 8.47 -6.47 -15.60
C ALA A 285 9.57 -6.17 -14.56
N LEU A 286 9.32 -5.20 -13.67
CA LEU A 286 10.25 -4.84 -12.60
C LEU A 286 10.44 -6.00 -11.62
N CYS A 287 9.34 -6.64 -11.22
CA CYS A 287 9.34 -7.82 -10.36
C CYS A 287 10.07 -8.99 -11.03
N ASP A 288 9.76 -9.28 -12.31
CA ASP A 288 10.34 -10.38 -13.07
C ASP A 288 11.88 -10.24 -13.20
N GLU A 289 12.40 -9.04 -13.48
CA GLU A 289 13.85 -8.79 -13.58
C GLU A 289 14.57 -8.98 -12.23
N LEU A 290 13.92 -8.60 -11.12
CA LEU A 290 14.48 -8.70 -9.77
C LEU A 290 14.26 -10.08 -9.14
N HIS A 291 13.57 -10.99 -9.83
CA HIS A 291 13.22 -12.31 -9.34
C HIS A 291 14.40 -13.28 -9.32
N TYR A 292 14.39 -14.23 -8.38
CA TYR A 292 15.28 -15.38 -8.36
C TYR A 292 14.66 -16.54 -9.17
N HIS A 293 15.32 -16.96 -10.25
CA HIS A 293 14.85 -18.07 -11.07
C HIS A 293 15.36 -19.43 -10.61
N SER A 294 16.24 -19.46 -9.59
CA SER A 294 16.70 -20.69 -8.96
C SER A 294 17.12 -20.45 -7.50
N ILE A 295 17.19 -21.55 -6.73
CA ILE A 295 17.67 -21.53 -5.34
C ILE A 295 19.09 -20.98 -5.23
N ALA A 296 19.95 -21.28 -6.23
CA ALA A 296 21.34 -20.86 -6.27
C ALA A 296 21.49 -19.34 -6.50
N GLU A 297 20.63 -18.73 -7.31
CA GLU A 297 20.59 -17.28 -7.47
C GLU A 297 20.24 -16.55 -6.17
N GLY A 298 19.59 -17.26 -5.24
CA GLY A 298 19.14 -16.73 -3.97
C GLY A 298 20.21 -16.12 -3.08
N THR A 299 21.50 -16.39 -3.32
CA THR A 299 22.66 -15.83 -2.59
C THR A 299 23.37 -14.72 -3.38
N GLU A 300 22.89 -14.42 -4.58
CA GLU A 300 23.41 -13.39 -5.45
C GLU A 300 22.61 -12.10 -5.32
N LYS A 301 23.28 -10.98 -5.57
CA LYS A 301 22.63 -9.69 -5.68
C LYS A 301 21.90 -9.59 -7.02
N LYS A 302 20.61 -9.28 -6.99
CA LYS A 302 19.81 -8.99 -8.19
C LYS A 302 19.78 -7.49 -8.44
N LEU A 303 20.07 -7.10 -9.67
CA LEU A 303 20.07 -5.73 -10.14
C LEU A 303 19.28 -5.65 -11.44
N LEU A 304 18.70 -4.49 -11.73
CA LEU A 304 18.19 -4.23 -13.07
C LEU A 304 19.35 -4.23 -14.06
N SER A 305 19.21 -4.97 -15.16
CA SER A 305 20.19 -4.94 -16.23
C SER A 305 20.31 -3.55 -16.84
N THR A 306 21.46 -3.27 -17.45
CA THR A 306 21.75 -2.00 -18.12
C THR A 306 20.74 -1.62 -19.20
N LYS A 307 20.04 -2.62 -19.77
CA LYS A 307 18.96 -2.42 -20.76
C LYS A 307 17.83 -1.54 -20.24
N TRP A 308 17.52 -1.57 -18.94
CA TRP A 308 16.50 -0.70 -18.34
C TRP A 308 16.82 0.80 -18.48
N PHE A 309 18.10 1.13 -18.59
CA PHE A 309 18.61 2.50 -18.64
C PHE A 309 19.02 2.92 -20.07
N GLN A 310 18.92 2.02 -21.04
CA GLN A 310 19.16 2.29 -22.47
C GLN A 310 17.94 2.96 -23.12
N LEU A 311 17.66 4.20 -22.70
CA LEU A 311 16.48 4.95 -23.12
C LEU A 311 16.82 5.97 -24.21
N ASN A 312 15.88 6.19 -25.13
CA ASN A 312 15.84 7.41 -25.92
C ASN A 312 15.03 8.50 -25.19
N GLU A 313 15.06 9.72 -25.74
CA GLU A 313 14.43 10.89 -25.11
C GLU A 313 12.92 10.71 -24.93
N SER A 314 12.24 10.09 -25.89
CA SER A 314 10.80 9.85 -25.81
C SER A 314 10.44 8.83 -24.73
N GLN A 315 11.25 7.77 -24.56
CA GLN A 315 11.05 6.76 -23.52
C GLN A 315 11.34 7.33 -22.12
N LEU A 316 12.40 8.14 -21.96
CA LEU A 316 12.66 8.84 -20.70
C LEU A 316 11.53 9.81 -20.35
N ASN A 317 11.00 10.53 -21.35
CA ASN A 317 9.88 11.44 -21.16
C ASN A 317 8.59 10.72 -20.76
N LEU A 318 8.40 9.45 -21.13
CA LEU A 318 7.28 8.65 -20.61
C LEU A 318 7.38 8.47 -19.09
N TYR A 319 8.57 8.12 -18.58
CA TYR A 319 8.78 8.00 -17.13
C TYR A 319 8.51 9.32 -16.42
N LYS A 320 9.03 10.44 -16.95
CA LYS A 320 8.77 11.78 -16.39
C LYS A 320 7.29 12.14 -16.38
N LYS A 321 6.56 11.85 -17.46
CA LYS A 321 5.13 12.11 -17.58
C LYS A 321 4.34 11.27 -16.58
N LEU A 322 4.64 9.97 -16.48
CA LEU A 322 3.99 9.06 -15.54
C LEU A 322 4.30 9.43 -14.09
N TYR A 323 5.56 9.76 -13.78
CA TYR A 323 5.97 10.29 -12.47
C TYR A 323 5.23 11.57 -12.11
N LYS A 324 5.03 12.48 -13.07
CA LYS A 324 4.27 13.71 -12.82
C LYS A 324 2.82 13.41 -12.46
N ILE A 325 2.18 12.51 -13.21
CA ILE A 325 0.78 12.09 -12.96
C ILE A 325 0.64 11.39 -11.61
N ILE A 326 1.53 10.45 -11.29
CA ILE A 326 1.41 9.61 -10.09
C ILE A 326 1.92 10.34 -8.84
N CYS A 327 3.09 10.99 -8.92
CA CYS A 327 3.81 11.47 -7.73
C CYS A 327 3.78 12.99 -7.51
N LYS A 328 3.37 13.79 -8.50
CA LYS A 328 3.38 15.28 -8.39
C LYS A 328 1.99 15.89 -8.40
N TRP A 329 1.14 15.48 -9.34
CA TRP A 329 -0.23 15.97 -9.41
C TRP A 329 -1.09 15.31 -8.34
N ASN A 330 -2.07 16.05 -7.79
CA ASN A 330 -2.99 15.54 -6.76
C ASN A 330 -2.23 14.81 -5.64
N ASN A 331 -1.45 15.59 -4.90
CA ASN A 331 -0.56 15.09 -3.86
C ASN A 331 -1.36 14.72 -2.61
N ALA A 332 -1.79 13.47 -2.54
CA ALA A 332 -2.50 12.87 -1.41
C ALA A 332 -1.72 11.65 -0.91
N TRP A 333 -1.68 11.46 0.41
CA TRP A 333 -1.04 10.34 1.08
C TRP A 333 -1.65 9.01 0.65
N TYR A 334 -2.98 8.92 0.60
CA TYR A 334 -3.70 7.70 0.23
C TYR A 334 -3.88 7.52 -1.28
N LYS A 335 -3.16 8.30 -2.11
CA LYS A 335 -3.17 8.16 -3.56
C LYS A 335 -2.74 6.77 -4.05
N SER A 336 -1.84 6.13 -3.32
CA SER A 336 -1.44 4.73 -3.55
C SER A 336 -1.69 3.91 -2.30
N TYR A 337 -2.24 2.70 -2.45
CA TYR A 337 -2.54 1.82 -1.32
C TYR A 337 -1.95 0.43 -1.50
N ALA A 338 -1.36 -0.12 -0.44
CA ALA A 338 -0.79 -1.46 -0.42
C ALA A 338 -0.91 -2.10 0.97
N GLY A 339 -0.68 -3.41 1.03
CA GLY A 339 -0.70 -4.18 2.26
C GLY A 339 0.59 -4.02 3.06
N ILE A 340 0.84 -4.90 4.02
CA ILE A 340 2.12 -4.98 4.73
C ILE A 340 3.27 -5.35 3.80
N TYR A 341 3.01 -6.06 2.70
CA TYR A 341 3.99 -6.32 1.65
C TYR A 341 3.77 -5.35 0.48
N SER A 342 4.71 -4.42 0.33
CA SER A 342 4.58 -3.29 -0.61
C SER A 342 5.85 -3.05 -1.43
N ASP A 343 6.74 -4.03 -1.51
CA ASP A 343 8.04 -3.90 -2.18
C ASP A 343 7.88 -3.45 -3.63
N ASP A 344 7.04 -4.14 -4.41
CA ASP A 344 6.79 -3.81 -5.82
C ASP A 344 6.25 -2.38 -5.99
N LEU A 345 5.34 -1.94 -5.11
CA LEU A 345 4.81 -0.57 -5.14
C LEU A 345 5.92 0.45 -4.88
N VAL A 346 6.72 0.25 -3.83
CA VAL A 346 7.81 1.16 -3.45
C VAL A 346 8.89 1.17 -4.52
N CYS A 347 9.24 0.01 -5.07
CA CYS A 347 10.20 -0.13 -6.15
C CYS A 347 9.72 0.55 -7.44
N PHE A 348 8.43 0.44 -7.77
CA PHE A 348 7.85 1.14 -8.92
C PHE A 348 7.87 2.66 -8.75
N ILE A 349 7.42 3.17 -7.60
CA ILE A 349 7.49 4.61 -7.31
C ILE A 349 8.95 5.09 -7.32
N GLY A 350 9.86 4.28 -6.78
CA GLY A 350 11.31 4.51 -6.82
C GLY A 350 11.84 4.56 -8.25
N LEU A 351 11.44 3.65 -9.13
CA LEU A 351 11.81 3.67 -10.55
C LEU A 351 11.33 4.94 -11.25
N LEU A 352 10.08 5.36 -11.00
CA LEU A 352 9.56 6.60 -11.57
C LEU A 352 10.36 7.82 -11.10
N GLY A 353 10.64 7.92 -9.79
CA GLY A 353 11.44 9.00 -9.22
C GLY A 353 12.88 9.00 -9.72
N TYR A 354 13.48 7.83 -9.83
CA TYR A 354 14.82 7.65 -10.38
C TYR A 354 14.86 8.03 -11.86
N MET A 355 13.94 7.57 -12.70
CA MET A 355 13.97 7.97 -14.11
C MET A 355 13.65 9.45 -14.30
N ALA A 356 12.81 10.04 -13.45
CA ALA A 356 12.42 11.44 -13.57
C ALA A 356 13.49 12.45 -13.15
N HIS A 357 14.51 12.05 -12.37
CA HIS A 357 15.56 12.99 -11.94
C HIS A 357 16.54 13.36 -13.07
N PHE A 358 16.68 12.52 -14.09
CA PHE A 358 17.54 12.81 -15.24
C PHE A 358 16.92 13.89 -16.13
N GLU A 359 17.69 14.91 -16.49
CA GLU A 359 17.24 16.00 -17.37
C GLU A 359 17.04 15.54 -18.81
N ASN A 360 17.92 14.65 -19.31
CA ASN A 360 17.91 14.09 -20.67
C ASN A 360 18.57 12.70 -20.67
N LYS A 361 18.48 12.00 -21.81
CA LYS A 361 19.09 10.66 -21.92
C LYS A 361 20.62 10.68 -21.83
N GLU A 362 21.29 11.78 -22.17
CA GLU A 362 22.76 11.86 -22.16
C GLU A 362 23.32 11.74 -20.74
N GLN A 363 22.59 12.20 -19.72
CA GLN A 363 23.00 12.03 -18.31
C GLN A 363 23.14 10.55 -17.92
N LEU A 364 22.24 9.67 -18.37
CA LEU A 364 22.33 8.22 -18.10
C LEU A 364 23.64 7.60 -18.62
N VAL A 365 24.12 8.10 -19.76
CA VAL A 365 25.38 7.62 -20.37
C VAL A 365 26.59 8.22 -19.65
N ASN A 366 26.56 9.52 -19.38
CA ASN A 366 27.65 10.26 -18.75
C ASN A 366 27.89 9.79 -17.30
N GLU A 367 26.83 9.38 -16.61
CA GLU A 367 26.89 8.81 -15.27
C GLU A 367 27.21 7.30 -15.25
N LYS A 368 27.92 6.80 -16.29
CA LYS A 368 28.31 5.39 -16.46
C LYS A 368 27.09 4.46 -16.50
N LEU A 369 26.56 4.26 -17.70
CA LEU A 369 25.42 3.36 -17.97
C LEU A 369 25.52 1.98 -17.26
N GLU A 370 26.72 1.39 -17.20
CA GLU A 370 26.97 0.10 -16.54
C GLU A 370 26.72 0.12 -15.01
N MET A 371 26.82 1.28 -14.37
CA MET A 371 26.60 1.46 -12.93
C MET A 371 25.16 1.82 -12.57
N GLN A 372 24.31 2.11 -13.56
CA GLN A 372 22.94 2.58 -13.31
C GLN A 372 22.10 1.56 -12.53
N GLY A 373 22.31 0.26 -12.75
CA GLY A 373 21.68 -0.80 -11.95
C GLY A 373 22.06 -0.74 -10.47
N GLU A 374 23.32 -0.44 -10.16
CA GLU A 374 23.81 -0.28 -8.78
C GLU A 374 23.27 0.99 -8.12
N TYR A 375 23.27 2.11 -8.85
CA TYR A 375 22.77 3.38 -8.37
C TYR A 375 21.26 3.33 -8.11
N PHE A 376 20.50 2.73 -9.01
CA PHE A 376 19.08 2.46 -8.80
C PHE A 376 18.86 1.55 -7.58
N ASN A 377 19.63 0.48 -7.44
CA ASN A 377 19.52 -0.41 -6.28
C ASN A 377 19.78 0.32 -4.96
N GLY A 378 20.84 1.14 -4.88
CA GLY A 378 21.10 1.96 -3.69
C GLY A 378 19.97 2.94 -3.39
N TYR A 379 19.45 3.60 -4.42
CA TYR A 379 18.32 4.52 -4.30
C TYR A 379 17.05 3.84 -3.79
N VAL A 380 16.67 2.69 -4.38
CA VAL A 380 15.43 1.98 -4.02
C VAL A 380 15.52 1.30 -2.66
N CYS A 381 16.70 0.78 -2.27
CA CYS A 381 16.91 0.24 -0.92
C CYS A 381 16.71 1.32 0.15
N GLN A 382 17.16 2.55 -0.10
CA GLN A 382 16.88 3.67 0.81
C GLN A 382 15.37 3.96 0.88
N GLN A 383 14.67 4.00 -0.26
CA GLN A 383 13.21 4.21 -0.29
C GLN A 383 12.45 3.11 0.47
N LEU A 384 12.84 1.85 0.31
CA LEU A 384 12.28 0.71 1.05
C LEU A 384 12.53 0.86 2.55
N SER A 385 13.76 1.18 2.96
CA SER A 385 14.11 1.43 4.36
C SER A 385 13.25 2.54 4.96
N ASP A 386 13.16 3.69 4.30
CA ASP A 386 12.36 4.83 4.75
C ASP A 386 10.87 4.50 4.80
N TYR A 387 10.36 3.72 3.85
CA TYR A 387 8.97 3.26 3.84
C TYR A 387 8.66 2.34 5.02
N PHE A 388 9.46 1.29 5.22
CA PHE A 388 9.19 0.33 6.30
C PHE A 388 9.51 0.87 7.68
N ASN A 389 10.48 1.78 7.83
CA ASN A 389 10.70 2.50 9.08
C ASN A 389 9.47 3.31 9.50
N ARG A 390 8.77 3.93 8.55
CA ARG A 390 7.48 4.61 8.83
C ARG A 390 6.37 3.62 9.20
N ARG A 391 6.34 2.45 8.57
CA ARG A 391 5.33 1.39 8.81
C ARG A 391 5.53 0.62 10.12
N ARG A 392 6.70 0.72 10.77
CA ARG A 392 6.93 0.14 12.11
C ARG A 392 6.02 0.76 13.17
N SER A 393 5.65 2.03 13.01
CA SER A 393 4.69 2.68 13.91
C SER A 393 3.32 2.04 13.77
N LYS A 394 2.83 1.43 14.87
CA LYS A 394 1.47 0.90 14.96
C LYS A 394 0.47 1.95 15.44
N LEU A 395 0.94 3.18 15.71
CA LEU A 395 0.06 4.28 16.04
C LEU A 395 -0.83 4.56 14.85
N PRO A 396 -2.13 4.74 15.08
CA PRO A 396 -3.04 4.84 13.98
C PRO A 396 -3.04 6.26 13.42
N ILE A 397 -3.10 6.38 12.09
CA ILE A 397 -3.13 7.67 11.39
C ILE A 397 -4.58 8.08 11.17
N ASP A 398 -4.99 9.17 11.82
CA ASP A 398 -6.30 9.78 11.62
C ASP A 398 -6.21 11.08 10.84
N LEU A 399 -7.14 11.23 9.92
CA LEU A 399 -7.41 12.51 9.31
C LEU A 399 -8.20 13.35 10.32
N ILE A 400 -7.66 14.52 10.64
CA ILE A 400 -8.33 15.47 11.51
C ILE A 400 -9.45 16.13 10.72
N GLU A 401 -10.69 15.72 11.00
CA GLU A 401 -11.86 16.48 10.54
C GLU A 401 -11.90 17.81 11.30
N LYS A 402 -11.62 18.89 10.59
CA LYS A 402 -11.81 20.24 11.11
C LYS A 402 -13.30 20.49 11.26
N ASN A 403 -13.82 20.20 12.44
CA ASN A 403 -15.19 20.54 12.82
C ASN A 403 -15.33 22.05 13.06
N ASP A 404 -14.26 22.68 13.52
CA ASP A 404 -14.17 24.08 13.90
C ASP A 404 -12.74 24.58 13.63
N ASP A 405 -12.55 25.89 13.59
CA ASP A 405 -11.25 26.55 13.50
C ASP A 405 -10.48 26.48 14.84
N GLU A 406 -11.15 26.16 15.95
CA GLU A 406 -10.53 26.13 17.28
C GLU A 406 -10.12 24.73 17.79
N TYR A 407 -10.81 23.67 17.38
CA TYR A 407 -10.59 22.31 17.90
C TYR A 407 -10.97 21.22 16.90
N PHE A 408 -10.55 20.00 17.21
CA PHE A 408 -11.02 18.78 16.55
C PHE A 408 -11.47 17.75 17.58
N LEU A 409 -12.18 16.71 17.13
CA LEU A 409 -12.53 15.57 17.98
C LEU A 409 -11.53 14.44 17.78
N ASN A 410 -11.00 13.89 18.87
CA ASN A 410 -10.17 12.70 18.80
C ASN A 410 -11.02 11.43 18.58
N ARG A 411 -10.37 10.27 18.40
CA ARG A 411 -11.04 8.96 18.20
C ARG A 411 -12.04 8.57 19.27
N ARG A 412 -11.86 9.09 20.48
CA ARG A 412 -12.75 8.82 21.62
C ARG A 412 -13.91 9.80 21.69
N GLY A 413 -13.97 10.81 20.82
CA GLY A 413 -15.01 11.85 20.79
C GLY A 413 -14.72 13.05 21.69
N ALA A 414 -13.51 13.17 22.26
CA ALA A 414 -13.15 14.30 23.11
C ALA A 414 -12.63 15.48 22.28
N LYS A 415 -12.93 16.71 22.73
CA LYS A 415 -12.41 17.95 22.15
C LYS A 415 -10.92 18.12 22.45
N VAL A 416 -10.14 18.32 21.40
CA VAL A 416 -8.72 18.65 21.45
C VAL A 416 -8.52 19.99 20.76
N TYR A 417 -8.12 21.01 21.53
CA TYR A 417 -7.91 22.36 21.01
C TYR A 417 -6.60 22.44 20.22
N PHE A 418 -6.59 23.22 19.13
CA PHE A 418 -5.35 23.49 18.40
C PHE A 418 -4.37 24.35 19.22
N ASP A 419 -4.90 25.24 20.05
CA ASP A 419 -4.16 25.95 21.08
C ASP A 419 -4.16 25.14 22.37
N ILE A 420 -3.03 24.52 22.68
CA ILE A 420 -2.83 23.67 23.85
C ILE A 420 -3.12 24.39 25.17
N THR A 421 -3.00 25.73 25.22
CA THR A 421 -3.27 26.52 26.43
C THR A 421 -4.74 26.53 26.82
N LYS A 422 -5.64 26.35 25.84
CA LYS A 422 -7.09 26.20 26.06
C LYS A 422 -7.48 24.84 26.63
N GLN A 423 -6.58 23.84 26.54
CA GLN A 423 -6.87 22.50 27.04
C GLN A 423 -6.81 22.47 28.58
N PRO A 424 -7.84 21.95 29.27
CA PRO A 424 -7.87 21.89 30.73
C PRO A 424 -6.77 20.97 31.26
N ILE A 425 -6.21 21.28 32.43
CA ILE A 425 -5.21 20.44 33.10
C ILE A 425 -5.92 19.46 34.03
N LEU A 426 -5.55 18.18 33.98
CA LEU A 426 -6.06 17.17 34.91
C LEU A 426 -5.60 17.52 36.33
N GLN A 427 -6.55 17.74 37.23
CA GLN A 427 -6.26 17.97 38.64
C GLN A 427 -6.12 16.62 39.34
N ILE A 428 -4.94 16.35 39.89
CA ILE A 428 -4.68 15.18 40.73
C ILE A 428 -4.58 15.66 42.18
N ALA A 429 -5.53 15.22 43.00
CA ALA A 429 -5.57 15.54 44.42
C ALA A 429 -4.45 14.79 45.18
N GLU A 430 -4.05 15.33 46.34
CA GLU A 430 -3.12 14.63 47.24
C GLU A 430 -3.70 13.26 47.65
N GLY A 431 -2.87 12.23 47.66
CA GLY A 431 -3.31 10.84 47.78
C GLY A 431 -3.50 10.17 46.42
N SER A 432 -4.45 9.26 46.31
CA SER A 432 -4.69 8.49 45.08
C SER A 432 -6.12 8.69 44.58
N GLN A 433 -6.28 8.83 43.26
CA GLN A 433 -7.56 8.83 42.57
C GLN A 433 -7.53 7.85 41.39
N THR A 434 -8.64 7.16 41.17
CA THR A 434 -8.77 6.20 40.07
C THR A 434 -9.64 6.79 38.98
N GLU A 435 -9.13 6.82 37.75
CA GLU A 435 -9.83 7.34 36.60
C GLU A 435 -9.96 6.28 35.51
N MET A 436 -11.05 6.33 34.75
CA MET A 436 -11.19 5.49 33.57
C MET A 436 -10.56 6.18 32.36
N VAL A 437 -9.36 5.73 31.98
CA VAL A 437 -8.57 6.31 30.89
C VAL A 437 -8.96 5.65 29.56
N LEU A 438 -9.31 6.47 28.58
CA LEU A 438 -9.73 6.02 27.24
C LEU A 438 -8.59 6.04 26.21
N SER A 439 -7.67 6.98 26.35
CA SER A 439 -6.47 7.09 25.51
C SER A 439 -5.47 8.09 26.10
N VAL A 440 -4.18 7.89 25.81
CA VAL A 440 -3.09 8.82 26.11
C VAL A 440 -2.41 9.20 24.78
N GLY A 441 -1.96 10.45 24.67
CA GLY A 441 -1.32 10.97 23.47
C GLY A 441 -0.43 12.17 23.76
N MET A 442 0.10 12.76 22.70
CA MET A 442 0.89 14.00 22.75
C MET A 442 0.29 15.02 21.80
N ASP A 443 0.32 16.29 22.17
CA ASP A 443 0.06 17.37 21.22
C ASP A 443 1.30 17.62 20.33
N LYS A 444 1.18 18.57 19.39
CA LYS A 444 2.28 18.92 18.47
C LYS A 444 3.49 19.55 19.18
N SER A 445 3.29 20.14 20.37
CA SER A 445 4.38 20.71 21.16
C SER A 445 5.08 19.70 22.06
N GLY A 446 4.58 18.46 22.15
CA GLY A 446 5.10 17.41 23.02
C GLY A 446 4.49 17.41 24.42
N SER A 447 3.41 18.17 24.65
CA SER A 447 2.64 18.18 25.89
C SER A 447 1.78 16.91 26.00
N PRO A 448 1.83 16.19 27.13
CA PRO A 448 1.07 14.97 27.32
C PRO A 448 -0.42 15.25 27.46
N LEU A 449 -1.22 14.50 26.71
CA LEU A 449 -2.67 14.55 26.70
C LEU A 449 -3.25 13.23 27.19
N ILE A 450 -4.35 13.31 27.93
CA ILE A 450 -5.11 12.16 28.40
C ILE A 450 -6.59 12.36 28.16
N THR A 451 -7.27 11.35 27.64
CA THR A 451 -8.72 11.34 27.51
C THR A 451 -9.32 10.42 28.57
N LEU A 452 -10.18 10.97 29.42
CA LEU A 452 -10.87 10.26 30.49
C LEU A 452 -12.35 10.08 30.14
N SER A 453 -12.97 9.04 30.69
CA SER A 453 -14.44 8.91 30.73
C SER A 453 -14.96 9.65 31.96
N ASN A 454 -15.67 10.74 31.75
CA ASN A 454 -16.34 11.50 32.80
C ASN A 454 -17.87 11.35 32.65
N GLU A 455 -18.48 10.57 33.55
CA GLU A 455 -19.92 10.23 33.50
C GLU A 455 -20.37 9.68 32.12
N GLY A 456 -19.50 8.88 31.48
CA GLY A 456 -19.73 8.33 30.13
C GLY A 456 -19.36 9.27 28.98
N ASN A 457 -19.00 10.54 29.26
CA ASN A 457 -18.56 11.50 28.25
C ASN A 457 -17.02 11.57 28.18
N PRO A 458 -16.44 11.48 26.97
CA PRO A 458 -15.00 11.57 26.77
C PRO A 458 -14.51 13.03 26.92
N ILE A 459 -13.58 13.28 27.85
CA ILE A 459 -12.96 14.61 28.03
C ILE A 459 -11.45 14.49 27.96
N CYS A 460 -10.82 15.34 27.14
CA CYS A 460 -9.37 15.41 27.00
C CYS A 460 -8.80 16.46 27.98
N TYR A 461 -7.71 16.12 28.65
CA TYR A 461 -6.97 16.97 29.56
C TYR A 461 -5.49 16.97 29.21
N ARG A 462 -4.78 18.04 29.58
CA ARG A 462 -3.33 18.03 29.72
C ARG A 462 -2.97 17.30 30.99
N LEU A 463 -2.02 16.38 30.90
CA LEU A 463 -1.38 15.78 32.07
C LEU A 463 -0.38 16.77 32.67
N PRO A 464 -0.14 16.72 34.00
CA PRO A 464 1.02 17.36 34.60
C PRO A 464 2.33 16.92 33.93
N GLU A 465 3.30 17.82 33.80
CA GLU A 465 4.58 17.54 33.12
C GLU A 465 5.34 16.41 33.80
N GLU A 466 5.16 16.22 35.11
CA GLU A 466 5.76 15.14 35.89
C GLU A 466 5.32 13.73 35.44
N LEU A 467 4.22 13.63 34.68
CA LEU A 467 3.73 12.38 34.09
C LEU A 467 4.10 12.23 32.61
N SER A 468 4.95 13.11 32.06
CA SER A 468 5.36 13.04 30.64
C SER A 468 6.09 11.74 30.31
N ASP A 469 6.97 11.26 31.18
CA ASP A 469 7.71 10.00 30.96
C ASP A 469 6.77 8.79 30.95
N TRP A 470 5.78 8.79 31.85
CA TRP A 470 4.73 7.76 31.85
C TRP A 470 3.91 7.81 30.56
N ALA A 471 3.51 9.01 30.11
CA ALA A 471 2.79 9.20 28.86
C ALA A 471 3.62 8.71 27.66
N LEU A 472 4.91 9.04 27.59
CA LEU A 472 5.82 8.56 26.55
C LEU A 472 5.96 7.03 26.56
N MET A 473 6.06 6.42 27.74
CA MET A 473 6.14 4.97 27.88
C MET A 473 4.89 4.29 27.30
N VAL A 474 3.68 4.71 27.71
CA VAL A 474 2.44 4.07 27.23
C VAL A 474 2.18 4.33 25.75
N ILE A 475 2.58 5.50 25.23
CA ILE A 475 2.54 5.80 23.80
C ILE A 475 3.56 4.92 23.04
N GLY A 476 4.75 4.72 23.59
CA GLY A 476 5.77 3.83 23.03
C GLY A 476 5.29 2.38 22.96
N MET A 477 4.59 1.90 24.00
CA MET A 477 3.93 0.60 24.02
C MET A 477 2.85 0.50 22.93
N ALA A 478 1.97 1.51 22.81
CA ALA A 478 0.99 1.57 21.72
C ALA A 478 1.64 1.63 20.34
N ASN A 479 2.78 2.29 20.21
CA ASN A 479 3.54 2.40 18.97
C ASN A 479 4.13 1.06 18.49
N VAL A 480 4.32 0.09 19.38
CA VAL A 480 4.71 -1.29 19.04
C VAL A 480 3.52 -2.26 18.99
N GLY A 481 2.29 -1.77 19.17
CA GLY A 481 1.06 -2.54 19.04
C GLY A 481 0.38 -2.94 20.35
N GLU A 482 0.95 -2.57 21.50
CA GLU A 482 0.37 -2.89 22.81
C GLU A 482 -0.79 -1.94 23.14
N ASN A 483 -2.01 -2.46 23.22
CA ASN A 483 -3.19 -1.63 23.47
C ASN A 483 -3.60 -1.64 24.95
N LEU A 484 -3.02 -0.72 25.73
CA LEU A 484 -3.27 -0.61 27.16
C LEU A 484 -4.58 0.10 27.54
N PHE A 485 -5.28 0.73 26.59
CA PHE A 485 -6.47 1.54 26.88
C PHE A 485 -7.66 1.16 25.98
N PRO A 486 -8.90 1.15 26.51
CA PRO A 486 -9.32 1.78 27.75
C PRO A 486 -9.06 0.93 29.00
N SER A 487 -8.59 1.56 30.09
CA SER A 487 -8.25 0.90 31.37
C SER A 487 -8.42 1.83 32.56
N GLN A 488 -8.58 1.27 33.75
CA GLN A 488 -8.51 2.04 34.99
C GLN A 488 -7.06 2.40 35.31
N VAL A 489 -6.83 3.65 35.68
CA VAL A 489 -5.49 4.13 36.07
C VAL A 489 -5.59 4.81 37.43
N VAL A 490 -4.70 4.45 38.33
CA VAL A 490 -4.54 5.10 39.63
C VAL A 490 -3.51 6.21 39.48
N PHE A 491 -3.95 7.45 39.61
CA PHE A 491 -3.08 8.61 39.73
C PHE A 491 -2.79 8.87 41.20
N THR A 492 -1.52 8.96 41.58
CA THR A 492 -1.11 9.25 42.95
C THR A 492 -0.27 10.52 42.99
N LYS A 493 -0.61 11.43 43.90
CA LYS A 493 0.18 12.60 44.24
C LYS A 493 0.63 12.53 45.69
N ASP A 494 1.95 12.55 45.88
CA ASP A 494 2.60 12.70 47.19
C ASP A 494 3.52 13.93 47.14
N LYS A 495 3.06 15.02 47.74
CA LYS A 495 3.69 16.35 47.70
C LYS A 495 3.86 16.86 46.26
N ASN A 496 5.09 16.77 45.75
CA ASN A 496 5.49 17.22 44.41
C ASN A 496 5.82 16.04 43.49
N ARG A 497 5.43 14.81 43.86
CA ARG A 497 5.66 13.62 43.04
C ARG A 497 4.33 13.09 42.53
N TYR A 498 4.31 12.75 41.25
CA TYR A 498 3.17 12.19 40.56
C TYR A 498 3.51 10.79 40.06
N PHE A 499 2.56 9.87 40.22
CA PHE A 499 2.66 8.50 39.75
C PHE A 499 1.36 8.11 39.05
N ALA A 500 1.45 7.19 38.09
CA ALA A 500 0.31 6.65 37.37
C ALA A 500 0.50 5.14 37.16
N ASP A 501 -0.43 4.35 37.68
CA ASP A 501 -0.39 2.89 37.62
C ASP A 501 -1.63 2.37 36.89
N ILE A 502 -1.42 1.57 35.85
CA ILE A 502 -2.50 0.92 35.07
C ILE A 502 -2.92 -0.35 35.82
N LEU A 503 -4.23 -0.50 36.09
CA LEU A 503 -4.79 -1.63 36.84
C LEU A 503 -5.11 -2.86 36.00
#